data_AF-A0A7C7Q0C4-F1
#
_entry.id   AF-A0A7C7Q0C4-F1
#
_cell.length_a   1.000
_cell.length_b   1.000
_cell.length_c   1.000
_cell.angle_alpha   90.00
_cell.angle_beta   90.00
_cell.angle_gamma   90.00
#
_symmetry.space_group_name_H-M   'P 1'
#
loop_
_entity.id
_entity.type
_entity.pdbx_description
1 polymer ?
#
loop_
_entity_poly.entity_id
_entity_poly.type
_entity_poly.pdbx_seq_one_letter_code
_entity_poly.pdbx_strand_id
1 'polypeptide(L)' 'MQELKLLVFGEGNPKAKLMFIGEAPGEQEDKSARPFVGKAGKLLTKIISNVLNLSREDVYITNIVKCRP' A
#
# COMPACT_ATOMS: atom_id res chain seq x y z
N MET A 1 -5.84 7.57 -24.11
CA MET A 1 -6.06 8.36 -22.88
C MET A 1 -5.48 7.58 -21.71
N GLN A 2 -4.41 8.08 -21.09
CA GLN A 2 -3.94 7.52 -19.82
C GLN A 2 -4.38 8.50 -18.73
N GLU A 3 -5.55 8.25 -18.15
CA GLU A 3 -6.04 9.05 -17.02
C GLU A 3 -6.75 8.14 -16.03
N LEU A 4 -5.96 7.65 -15.07
CA LEU A 4 -6.21 7.84 -13.66
C LEU A 4 -4.84 8.23 -13.04
N LYS A 5 -4.86 9.21 -12.13
CA LYS A 5 -3.74 9.62 -11.27
C LYS A 5 -4.31 9.81 -9.87
N LEU A 6 -4.94 8.76 -9.36
CA LEU A 6 -5.50 8.86 -8.02
C LEU A 6 -4.35 8.95 -7.04
N LEU A 7 -4.47 9.91 -6.12
CA LEU A 7 -3.52 10.05 -5.03
C LEU A 7 -3.59 8.79 -4.16
N VAL A 8 -2.49 8.04 -4.09
CA VAL A 8 -2.35 6.88 -3.22
C VAL A 8 -1.58 7.32 -1.99
N PHE A 9 -2.30 7.94 -1.05
CA PHE A 9 -1.67 8.58 0.11
C PHE A 9 -1.03 7.58 1.08
N GLY A 10 -1.75 6.53 1.42
CA GLY A 10 -1.36 5.58 2.47
C GLY A 10 -2.60 5.15 3.26
N GLU A 11 -2.55 3.97 3.87
CA GLU A 11 -3.65 3.44 4.68
C GLU A 11 -3.14 2.62 5.86
N GLY A 12 -3.98 2.42 6.87
CA GLY A 12 -3.68 1.65 8.06
C GLY A 12 -3.78 2.47 9.35
N ASN A 13 -3.18 1.99 10.44
CA ASN A 13 -3.26 2.64 11.73
C ASN A 13 -2.36 3.89 11.81
N PRO A 14 -2.91 5.10 12.06
CA PRO A 14 -2.12 6.34 12.15
C PRO A 14 -1.18 6.37 13.37
N LYS A 15 -1.35 5.44 14.32
CA LYS A 15 -0.49 5.22 15.50
C LYS A 15 0.27 3.89 15.40
N ALA A 16 0.42 3.32 14.20
CA ALA A 16 1.13 2.07 13.99
C ALA A 16 2.58 2.18 14.49
N LYS A 17 3.08 1.11 15.12
CA LYS A 17 4.48 0.98 15.51
C LYS A 17 5.39 0.56 14.34
N LEU A 18 4.79 -0.01 13.30
CA LEU A 18 5.47 -0.50 12.11
C LEU A 18 4.85 0.14 10.87
N MET A 19 5.71 0.69 10.01
CA MET A 19 5.33 1.31 8.75
C MET A 19 6.07 0.65 7.59
N PHE A 20 5.32 0.33 6.53
CA PHE A 20 5.87 -0.16 5.27
C PHE A 20 5.86 0.97 4.24
N ILE A 21 7.00 1.17 3.58
CA ILE A 21 7.16 2.22 2.56
C ILE A 21 7.68 1.59 1.27
N GLY A 22 6.86 1.61 0.23
CA GLY A 22 7.25 1.23 -1.13
C GLY A 22 7.80 2.39 -1.95
N GLU A 23 8.13 2.14 -3.21
CA GLU A 23 8.67 3.16 -4.12
C GLU A 23 7.57 4.07 -4.66
N ALA A 24 6.62 3.51 -5.41
CA ALA A 24 5.54 4.22 -6.08
C ALA A 24 4.29 3.33 -6.27
N PRO A 25 3.10 3.90 -6.52
CA PRO A 25 1.90 3.15 -6.82
C PRO A 25 2.01 2.44 -8.19
N GLY A 26 1.50 1.20 -8.25
CA GLY A 26 1.33 0.47 -9.50
C GLY A 26 -0.03 0.74 -10.16
N GLU A 27 -0.33 0.01 -11.24
CA GLU A 27 -1.58 0.19 -11.99
C GLU A 27 -2.83 -0.10 -11.15
N GLN A 28 -2.79 -1.10 -10.26
CA GLN A 28 -3.96 -1.47 -9.44
C GLN A 28 -4.17 -0.47 -8.29
N GLU A 29 -3.07 0.03 -7.74
CA GLU A 29 -3.06 1.08 -6.72
C GLU A 29 -3.64 2.38 -7.29
N ASP A 30 -3.20 2.78 -8.48
CA ASP A 30 -3.68 3.96 -9.20
C ASP A 30 -5.18 3.88 -9.53
N LYS A 31 -5.71 2.70 -9.85
CA LYS A 31 -7.16 2.50 -10.08
C LYS A 31 -8.00 2.53 -8.80
N SER A 32 -7.41 2.19 -7.65
CA SER A 32 -8.15 2.00 -6.39
C SER A 32 -7.90 3.10 -5.35
N ALA A 33 -6.93 3.98 -5.58
CA ALA A 33 -6.43 4.95 -4.59
C ALA A 33 -5.84 4.31 -3.32
N ARG A 34 -5.48 3.00 -3.36
CA ARG A 34 -5.03 2.24 -2.18
C ARG A 34 -3.64 1.67 -2.39
N PRO A 35 -2.75 1.71 -1.38
CA PRO A 35 -1.38 1.22 -1.51
C PRO A 35 -1.32 -0.31 -1.44
N PHE A 36 -0.45 -0.91 -2.25
CA PHE A 36 -0.15 -2.35 -2.22
C PHE A 36 -1.41 -3.24 -2.32
N VAL A 37 -2.19 -3.08 -3.38
CA VAL A 37 -3.37 -3.91 -3.71
C VAL A 37 -3.13 -4.86 -4.90
N GLY A 38 -2.07 -4.63 -5.68
CA GLY A 38 -1.64 -5.49 -6.77
C GLY A 38 -1.01 -6.80 -6.31
N LYS A 39 -0.35 -7.53 -7.23
CA LYS A 39 0.27 -8.84 -6.94
C LYS A 39 1.30 -8.76 -5.80
N ALA A 40 2.20 -7.78 -5.87
CA ALA A 40 3.21 -7.55 -4.83
C ALA A 40 2.55 -7.21 -3.48
N GLY A 41 1.49 -6.40 -3.49
CA GLY A 41 0.75 -6.04 -2.28
C GLY A 41 0.00 -7.19 -1.62
N LYS A 42 -0.54 -8.13 -2.41
CA LYS A 42 -1.11 -9.38 -1.89
C LYS A 42 -0.05 -10.25 -1.22
N LEU A 43 1.17 -10.30 -1.75
CA LEU A 43 2.29 -11.00 -1.11
C LEU A 43 2.68 -10.31 0.20
N LEU A 44 2.84 -8.98 0.20
CA LEU A 44 3.11 -8.21 1.41
C LEU A 44 2.05 -8.47 2.49
N THR A 45 0.77 -8.46 2.11
CA THR A 45 -0.34 -8.75 3.02
C THR A 45 -0.22 -10.13 3.65
N LYS A 46 0.15 -11.17 2.86
CA LYS A 46 0.38 -12.52 3.39
C LYS A 46 1.57 -12.59 4.34
N ILE A 47 2.63 -11.81 4.11
CA ILE A 47 3.78 -11.76 5.01
C ILE A 47 3.39 -11.09 6.33
N ILE A 48 2.67 -9.95 6.26
CA ILE A 48 2.14 -9.26 7.44
C ILE A 48 1.27 -10.20 8.27
N SER A 49 0.34 -10.92 7.63
CA SER A 49 -0.56 -11.82 8.35
C SER A 49 0.13 -13.08 8.87
N ASN A 50 0.90 -13.77 8.04
CA ASN A 50 1.33 -15.14 8.34
C ASN A 50 2.69 -15.21 9.02
N VAL A 51 3.54 -14.20 8.86
CA VAL A 51 4.90 -14.18 9.43
C VAL A 51 4.95 -13.24 10.63
N LEU A 52 4.36 -12.05 10.50
CA LEU A 52 4.39 -11.05 11.57
C LEU A 52 3.23 -11.20 12.56
N ASN A 53 2.22 -12.01 12.23
CA ASN A 53 0.98 -12.17 13.01
C ASN A 53 0.27 -10.82 13.28
N LEU A 54 0.28 -9.94 12.28
CA LEU A 54 -0.39 -8.64 12.30
C LEU A 54 -1.44 -8.58 11.20
N SER A 55 -2.41 -7.68 11.32
CA SER A 55 -3.31 -7.30 10.24
C SER A 55 -2.79 -6.08 9.47
N ARG A 56 -3.39 -5.77 8.31
CA ARG A 56 -3.06 -4.53 7.58
C ARG A 56 -3.46 -3.29 8.37
N GLU A 57 -4.50 -3.44 9.18
CA GLU A 57 -5.06 -2.43 10.06
C GLU A 57 -4.14 -2.15 11.25
N ASP A 58 -3.24 -3.06 11.63
CA ASP A 58 -2.29 -2.86 12.73
C ASP A 58 -1.05 -2.03 12.33
N VAL A 59 -0.77 -1.94 11.03
CA VAL A 59 0.40 -1.27 10.46
C VAL A 59 0.00 -0.04 9.65
N TYR A 60 0.97 0.77 9.22
CA TYR A 60 0.74 1.83 8.24
C TYR A 60 1.48 1.54 6.94
N ILE A 61 0.84 1.69 5.79
CA ILE A 61 1.42 1.34 4.48
C ILE A 61 1.31 2.53 3.55
N THR A 62 2.42 2.92 2.91
CA THR A 62 2.46 3.98 1.89
C THR A 62 3.60 3.75 0.89
N ASN A 63 3.79 4.67 -0.04
CA ASN A 63 4.92 4.73 -0.97
C ASN A 63 5.71 6.03 -0.76
N ILE A 64 6.95 6.13 -1.24
CA ILE A 64 7.70 7.39 -1.25
C ILE A 64 6.97 8.40 -2.15
N VAL A 65 6.73 8.02 -3.40
CA VAL A 65 5.93 8.79 -4.36
C VAL A 65 4.46 8.40 -4.24
N LYS A 66 3.53 9.35 -4.37
CA LYS A 66 2.10 9.14 -4.09
C LYS A 66 1.22 8.98 -5.33
N CYS A 67 1.79 9.13 -6.52
CA CYS A 67 1.11 8.93 -7.79
C CYS A 67 1.94 7.99 -8.64
N ARG A 68 1.27 7.17 -9.47
CA ARG A 68 1.95 6.30 -10.42
C ARG A 68 2.77 7.15 -11.41
N PRO A 69 4.08 6.88 -11.57
CA PRO A 69 4.91 7.54 -12.56
C PRO A 69 4.54 7.16 -14.00
#